data_AF-A0A3Q3F0C9-F1
#
_entry.id   AF-A0A3Q3F0C9-F1
#
_cell.length_a   1.000
_cell.length_b   1.000
_cell.length_c   1.000
_cell.angle_alpha   90.00
_cell.angle_beta   90.00
_cell.angle_gamma   90.00
#
_symmetry.space_group_name_H-M   'P 1'
#
loop_
_entity.id
_entity.type
_entity.pdbx_description
1 polymer ?
#
loop_
_entity_poly.entity_id
_entity_poly.type
_entity_poly.pdbx_seq_one_letter_code
_entity_poly.pdbx_strand_id
1 'polypeptide(L)'
;ILCRSPSLSEMPLGSVLGRRPTCHRNICTKVLLAEGRETPFTQHCRSYENTYRTFQTEIQNLKDQVQELHRDLTKHHSIINTDKMGEILDRSLHIDSQISAQHSTVETMRVMFEEWDETFQRVSNEQEIYEQLHDLMQLKQENSYLTTITKQISPYILSIAKVKERLEP
;
A
#
# COMPACT_ATOMS: atom_id res chain seq x y z
N ILE A 1 -10.97 -47.17 22.85
CA ILE A 1 -10.19 -46.08 22.22
C ILE A 1 -11.02 -44.82 22.39
N LEU A 2 -10.61 -43.92 23.29
CA LEU A 2 -11.35 -42.71 23.63
C LEU A 2 -11.01 -41.66 22.55
N CYS A 3 -11.94 -41.40 21.63
CA CYS A 3 -11.82 -40.30 20.68
C CYS A 3 -11.87 -38.99 21.47
N ARG A 4 -10.70 -38.47 21.83
CA ARG A 4 -10.56 -37.15 22.44
C ARG A 4 -10.71 -36.12 21.31
N SER A 5 -11.94 -35.74 21.02
CA SER A 5 -12.24 -34.59 20.17
C SER A 5 -11.61 -33.34 20.79
N PRO A 6 -10.88 -32.50 20.04
CA PRO A 6 -10.42 -31.20 20.54
C PRO A 6 -11.64 -30.44 21.07
N SER A 7 -11.54 -29.87 22.28
CA SER A 7 -12.66 -29.10 22.82
C SER A 7 -12.88 -27.88 21.92
N LEU A 8 -14.15 -27.47 21.73
CA LEU A 8 -14.55 -26.28 20.97
C LEU A 8 -13.81 -24.98 21.38
N SER A 9 -13.13 -24.97 22.53
CA SER A 9 -12.24 -23.89 22.99
C SER A 9 -10.85 -23.88 22.34
N GLU A 10 -10.46 -24.94 21.62
CA GLU A 10 -9.19 -25.08 20.91
C GLU A 10 -9.28 -24.73 19.41
N MET A 11 -10.47 -24.35 18.90
CA MET A 11 -10.48 -23.61 17.63
C MET A 11 -9.75 -22.29 17.88
N PRO A 12 -8.67 -21.98 17.13
CA PRO A 12 -8.02 -20.69 17.26
C PRO A 12 -9.04 -19.62 16.87
N LEU A 13 -9.59 -18.93 17.88
CA LEU A 13 -10.40 -17.72 17.69
C LEU A 13 -9.56 -16.57 17.12
N GLY A 14 -8.26 -16.78 16.96
CA GLY A 14 -7.32 -15.89 16.30
C GLY A 14 -6.25 -16.70 15.58
N SER A 15 -5.81 -16.16 14.45
CA SER A 15 -4.67 -16.64 13.68
C SER A 15 -3.50 -17.04 14.59
N VAL A 16 -3.04 -18.29 14.47
CA VAL A 16 -1.85 -18.85 15.14
C VAL A 16 -0.57 -18.10 14.72
N LEU A 17 -0.64 -17.34 13.62
CA LEU A 17 0.30 -16.28 13.29
C LEU A 17 -0.28 -14.97 13.81
N GLY A 18 0.28 -14.37 14.87
CA GLY A 18 -0.22 -13.17 15.57
C GLY A 18 -0.52 -11.89 14.77
N ARG A 19 -0.72 -11.96 13.45
CA ARG A 19 -1.50 -10.97 12.70
C ARG A 19 -2.99 -11.24 12.96
N ARG A 20 -3.67 -10.30 13.62
CA ARG A 20 -5.13 -10.10 13.43
C ARG A 20 -5.43 -10.26 11.93
N PRO A 21 -6.61 -10.76 11.50
CA PRO A 21 -7.07 -10.51 10.14
C PRO A 21 -7.00 -9.00 10.02
N THR A 22 -6.02 -8.55 9.26
CA THR A 22 -5.79 -7.15 9.14
C THR A 22 -6.96 -6.69 8.30
N CYS A 23 -8.00 -6.21 8.96
CA CYS A 23 -8.72 -5.03 8.52
C CYS A 23 -7.70 -3.86 8.45
N HIS A 24 -6.61 -4.07 7.71
CA HIS A 24 -5.68 -3.03 7.33
C HIS A 24 -6.47 -2.27 6.29
N ARG A 25 -7.13 -1.23 6.79
CA ARG A 25 -7.18 0.05 6.11
C ARG A 25 -7.68 -0.11 4.66
N ASN A 26 -8.99 -0.06 4.55
CA ASN A 26 -9.76 0.57 3.47
C ASN A 26 -9.24 1.97 3.01
N ILE A 27 -8.01 2.36 3.36
CA ILE A 27 -7.47 3.73 3.28
C ILE A 27 -6.53 3.88 2.08
N CYS A 28 -5.82 2.84 1.63
CA CYS A 28 -4.99 2.98 0.42
C CYS A 28 -5.82 3.02 -0.87
N THR A 29 -6.94 2.30 -0.95
CA THR A 29 -7.79 2.30 -2.15
C THR A 29 -8.59 3.60 -2.29
N LYS A 30 -9.07 4.19 -1.20
CA LYS A 30 -9.91 5.41 -1.28
C LYS A 30 -9.17 6.66 -1.74
N VAL A 31 -7.88 6.78 -1.44
CA VAL A 31 -7.05 7.91 -1.89
C VAL A 31 -6.65 7.75 -3.36
N LEU A 32 -6.39 6.53 -3.83
CA LEU A 32 -6.00 6.24 -5.22
C LEU A 32 -7.19 6.14 -6.19
N LEU A 33 -8.40 5.88 -5.69
CA LEU A 33 -9.65 5.89 -6.48
C LEU A 33 -10.25 7.30 -6.68
N ALA A 34 -9.72 8.32 -5.98
CA ALA A 34 -10.26 9.67 -6.02
C ALA A 34 -10.05 10.37 -7.38
N GLU A 35 -9.10 9.92 -8.21
CA GLU A 35 -8.83 10.52 -9.53
C GLU A 35 -9.75 10.01 -10.66
N GLY A 36 -10.63 9.03 -10.40
CA GLY A 36 -11.64 8.57 -11.36
C GLY A 36 -11.12 7.92 -12.65
N ARG A 37 -9.80 7.73 -12.79
CA ARG A 37 -9.21 7.02 -13.94
C ARG A 37 -9.05 5.54 -13.61
N GLU A 38 -9.59 4.69 -14.47
CA GLU A 38 -9.34 3.25 -14.46
C GLU A 38 -7.88 2.99 -14.86
N THR A 39 -7.07 2.54 -13.91
CA THR A 39 -5.70 2.05 -14.13
C THR A 39 -5.59 0.58 -13.77
N PRO A 40 -4.64 -0.18 -14.34
CA PRO A 40 -4.39 -1.58 -13.97
C PRO A 40 -4.24 -1.79 -12.46
N PHE A 41 -3.62 -0.82 -11.77
CA PHE A 41 -3.50 -0.83 -10.32
C PHE A 41 -4.84 -0.67 -9.60
N THR A 42 -5.64 0.34 -9.95
CA THR A 42 -6.96 0.55 -9.31
C THR A 42 -7.87 -0.66 -9.53
N GLN A 43 -7.77 -1.29 -10.71
CA GLN A 43 -8.51 -2.52 -11.02
C GLN A 43 -8.01 -3.70 -10.18
N HIS A 44 -6.69 -3.88 -10.05
CA HIS A 44 -6.09 -4.91 -9.21
C HIS A 44 -6.55 -4.78 -7.75
N CYS A 45 -6.46 -3.58 -7.16
CA CYS A 45 -6.86 -3.37 -5.76
C CYS A 45 -8.34 -3.68 -5.54
N ARG A 46 -9.23 -3.24 -6.44
CA ARG A 46 -10.67 -3.55 -6.35
C ARG A 46 -10.94 -5.04 -6.51
N SER A 47 -10.29 -5.69 -7.48
CA SER A 47 -10.46 -7.12 -7.72
C SER A 47 -10.03 -7.93 -6.49
N TYR A 48 -8.86 -7.62 -5.91
CA TYR A 48 -8.38 -8.28 -4.71
C TYR A 48 -9.34 -8.10 -3.53
N GLU A 49 -9.82 -6.88 -3.29
CA GLU A 49 -10.75 -6.60 -2.19
C GLU A 49 -12.07 -7.37 -2.35
N ASN A 50 -12.61 -7.43 -3.57
CA ASN A 50 -13.84 -8.17 -3.87
C ASN A 50 -13.66 -9.69 -3.64
N THR A 51 -12.54 -10.25 -4.09
CA THR A 51 -12.23 -11.67 -3.90
C THR A 51 -12.03 -11.98 -2.41
N TYR A 52 -11.28 -11.15 -1.69
CA TYR A 52 -11.08 -11.30 -0.25
C TYR A 52 -12.40 -11.27 0.52
N ARG A 53 -13.30 -10.34 0.17
CA ARG A 53 -14.64 -10.25 0.78
C ARG A 53 -15.46 -11.51 0.52
N THR A 54 -15.39 -12.05 -0.70
CA THR A 54 -16.05 -13.31 -1.06
C THR A 54 -15.55 -14.47 -0.18
N PHE A 55 -14.23 -14.65 -0.07
CA PHE A 55 -13.66 -15.68 0.80
C PHE A 55 -14.04 -15.50 2.27
N GLN A 56 -14.08 -14.26 2.75
CA GLN A 56 -14.47 -13.97 4.12
C GLN A 56 -15.93 -14.40 4.40
N THR A 57 -16.84 -14.16 3.46
CA THR A 57 -18.23 -14.62 3.53
C THR A 57 -18.31 -16.15 3.48
N GLU A 58 -17.58 -16.80 2.56
CA GLU A 58 -17.62 -18.27 2.44
C GLU A 58 -17.04 -18.99 3.66
N ILE A 59 -15.94 -18.50 4.22
CA ILE A 59 -15.34 -19.04 5.44
C ILE A 59 -16.29 -18.86 6.63
N GLN A 60 -16.97 -17.71 6.72
CA GLN A 60 -17.95 -17.50 7.79
C GLN A 60 -19.14 -18.47 7.65
N ASN A 61 -19.62 -18.69 6.43
CA ASN A 61 -20.68 -19.66 6.16
C ASN A 61 -20.24 -21.09 6.56
N LEU A 62 -19.03 -21.51 6.20
CA LEU A 62 -18.47 -22.81 6.65
C LEU A 62 -18.40 -22.92 8.18
N LYS A 63 -17.96 -21.86 8.86
CA LYS A 63 -17.94 -21.84 10.33
C LYS A 63 -19.33 -22.06 10.92
N ASP A 64 -20.33 -21.40 10.36
CA ASP A 64 -21.71 -21.52 10.84
C ASP A 64 -22.24 -22.94 10.61
N GLN A 65 -21.97 -23.54 9.44
CA GLN A 65 -22.34 -24.94 9.13
C GLN A 65 -21.64 -25.97 10.03
N VAL A 66 -20.34 -25.79 10.32
CA VAL A 66 -19.59 -26.66 11.24
C VAL A 66 -20.14 -26.54 12.66
N GLN A 67 -20.49 -25.33 13.10
CA GLN A 67 -21.10 -25.12 14.41
C GLN A 67 -22.47 -25.79 14.53
N GLU A 68 -23.29 -25.72 13.48
CA GLU A 68 -24.57 -26.41 13.42
C GLU A 68 -24.39 -27.93 13.49
N LEU A 69 -23.51 -28.49 12.66
CA LEU A 69 -23.21 -29.92 12.65
C LEU A 69 -22.72 -30.41 14.03
N HIS A 70 -21.89 -29.61 14.72
CA HIS A 70 -21.44 -29.92 16.07
C HIS A 70 -22.60 -29.86 17.10
N ARG A 71 -23.53 -28.91 16.97
CA ARG A 71 -24.72 -28.85 17.84
C ARG A 71 -25.60 -30.08 17.62
N ASP A 72 -25.81 -30.50 16.39
CA ASP A 72 -26.62 -31.68 16.06
C ASP A 72 -26.02 -32.96 16.65
N LEU A 73 -24.70 -33.12 16.49
CA LEU A 73 -23.93 -34.23 17.06
C LEU A 73 -24.01 -34.28 18.59
N THR A 74 -23.82 -33.13 19.26
CA THR A 74 -23.60 -33.11 20.72
C THR A 74 -24.88 -32.93 21.52
N LYS A 75 -25.83 -32.13 21.01
CA LYS A 75 -27.04 -31.74 21.74
C LYS A 75 -28.27 -32.50 21.25
N HIS A 76 -28.42 -32.65 19.95
CA HIS A 76 -29.65 -33.20 19.39
C HIS A 76 -29.64 -34.72 19.27
N HIS A 77 -28.47 -35.38 19.36
CA HIS A 77 -28.29 -36.83 19.15
C HIS A 77 -28.97 -37.35 17.86
N SER A 78 -29.41 -36.45 16.97
CA SER A 78 -30.29 -36.74 15.87
C SER A 78 -29.44 -36.86 14.61
N ILE A 79 -29.22 -38.10 14.20
CA ILE A 79 -28.83 -38.52 12.84
C ILE A 79 -27.74 -37.63 12.24
N ILE A 80 -26.49 -37.97 12.55
CA ILE A 80 -25.30 -37.38 11.92
C ILE A 80 -25.46 -37.48 10.40
N ASN A 81 -25.64 -36.34 9.73
CA ASN A 81 -25.68 -36.27 8.28
C ASN A 81 -24.23 -36.27 7.75
N THR A 82 -23.70 -37.48 7.52
CA THR A 82 -22.34 -37.69 7.02
C THR A 82 -22.13 -37.09 5.63
N ASP A 83 -23.19 -36.96 4.84
CA ASP A 83 -23.13 -36.35 3.51
C ASP A 83 -22.88 -34.84 3.63
N LYS A 84 -23.60 -34.16 4.54
CA LYS A 84 -23.37 -32.74 4.87
C LYS A 84 -21.95 -32.51 5.41
N MET A 85 -21.40 -33.45 6.19
CA MET A 85 -20.00 -33.38 6.63
C MET A 85 -19.02 -33.49 5.45
N GLY A 86 -19.28 -34.39 4.50
CA GLY A 86 -18.50 -34.53 3.27
C GLY A 86 -18.53 -33.26 2.42
N GLU A 87 -19.71 -32.64 2.24
CA GLU A 87 -19.88 -31.39 1.51
C GLU A 87 -19.13 -30.21 2.16
N ILE A 88 -19.18 -30.10 3.49
CA ILE A 88 -18.43 -29.08 4.25
C ILE A 88 -16.92 -29.26 4.01
N LEU A 89 -16.42 -30.50 4.05
CA LEU A 89 -15.01 -30.80 3.82
C LEU A 89 -14.58 -30.48 2.38
N ASP A 90 -15.34 -30.92 1.39
CA ASP A 90 -15.08 -30.65 -0.03
C ASP A 90 -15.04 -29.13 -0.30
N ARG A 91 -16.04 -28.39 0.20
CA ARG A 91 -16.09 -26.93 0.06
C ARG A 91 -14.92 -26.24 0.78
N SER A 92 -14.50 -26.74 1.95
CA SER A 92 -13.34 -26.21 2.66
C SER A 92 -12.05 -26.40 1.85
N LEU A 93 -11.84 -27.57 1.25
CA LEU A 93 -10.68 -27.86 0.41
C LEU A 93 -10.70 -27.01 -0.87
N HIS A 94 -11.88 -26.83 -1.46
CA HIS A 94 -12.06 -25.99 -2.63
C HIS A 94 -11.69 -24.53 -2.37
N ILE A 95 -12.17 -23.96 -1.25
CA ILE A 95 -11.84 -22.59 -0.85
C ILE A 95 -10.34 -22.44 -0.59
N ASP A 96 -9.70 -23.43 0.05
CA ASP A 96 -8.25 -23.40 0.29
C ASP A 96 -7.44 -23.39 -1.01
N SER A 97 -7.85 -24.19 -1.99
CA SER A 97 -7.27 -24.16 -3.34
C SER A 97 -7.45 -22.80 -4.01
N GLN A 98 -8.64 -22.20 -3.93
CA GLN A 98 -8.89 -20.86 -4.48
C GLN A 98 -8.04 -19.79 -3.79
N ILE A 99 -7.90 -19.83 -2.46
CA ILE A 99 -7.07 -18.89 -1.71
C ILE A 99 -5.61 -19.02 -2.14
N SER A 100 -5.10 -20.25 -2.31
CA SER A 100 -3.73 -20.50 -2.77
C SER A 100 -3.49 -19.98 -4.19
N ALA A 101 -4.45 -20.14 -5.09
CA ALA A 101 -4.39 -19.59 -6.44
C ALA A 101 -4.40 -18.05 -6.44
N GLN A 102 -5.25 -17.43 -5.62
CA GLN A 102 -5.31 -15.97 -5.48
C GLN A 102 -4.03 -15.41 -4.85
N HIS A 103 -3.48 -16.08 -3.83
CA HIS A 103 -2.19 -15.71 -3.25
C HIS A 103 -1.09 -15.72 -4.31
N SER A 104 -1.00 -16.77 -5.12
CA SER A 104 -0.01 -16.88 -6.20
C SER A 104 -0.18 -15.77 -7.24
N THR A 105 -1.42 -15.44 -7.61
CA THR A 105 -1.74 -14.35 -8.54
C THR A 105 -1.26 -12.99 -8.01
N VAL A 106 -1.55 -12.69 -6.74
CA VAL A 106 -1.12 -11.45 -6.10
C VAL A 106 0.40 -11.38 -5.97
N GLU A 107 1.04 -12.49 -5.63
CA GLU A 107 2.50 -12.55 -5.52
C GLU A 107 3.19 -12.31 -6.86
N THR A 108 2.68 -12.88 -7.96
CA THR A 108 3.20 -12.59 -9.32
C THR A 108 3.03 -11.11 -9.67
N MET A 109 1.89 -10.51 -9.34
CA MET A 109 1.66 -9.07 -9.57
C MET A 109 2.57 -8.19 -8.69
N ARG A 110 2.93 -8.64 -7.48
CA ARG A 110 3.87 -7.92 -6.61
C ARG A 110 5.22 -7.68 -7.29
N VAL A 111 5.73 -8.66 -8.03
CA VAL A 111 7.00 -8.54 -8.78
C VAL A 111 6.87 -7.52 -9.91
N MET A 112 5.73 -7.45 -10.60
CA MET A 112 5.48 -6.43 -11.63
C MET A 112 5.45 -5.00 -11.07
N PHE A 113 5.22 -4.84 -9.77
CA PHE A 113 5.25 -3.56 -9.08
C PHE A 113 6.65 -3.18 -8.57
N GLU A 114 7.73 -3.95 -8.80
CA GLU A 114 9.11 -3.47 -8.51
C GLU A 114 9.48 -2.22 -9.33
N GLU A 115 8.94 -2.06 -10.55
CA GLU A 115 9.07 -0.82 -11.35
C GLU A 115 8.45 0.41 -10.65
N TRP A 116 7.61 0.19 -9.63
CA TRP A 116 7.04 1.27 -8.85
C TRP A 116 7.98 1.83 -7.80
N ASP A 117 8.91 1.04 -7.28
CA ASP A 117 9.96 1.56 -6.40
C ASP A 117 10.85 2.54 -7.18
N GLU A 118 11.15 2.24 -8.46
CA GLU A 118 11.85 3.17 -9.33
C GLU A 118 11.04 4.42 -9.65
N THR A 119 9.73 4.28 -9.85
CA THR A 119 8.83 5.40 -10.11
C THR A 119 8.70 6.29 -8.87
N PHE A 120 8.58 5.68 -7.69
CA PHE A 120 8.56 6.36 -6.40
C PHE A 120 9.87 7.11 -6.15
N GLN A 121 11.01 6.47 -6.40
CA GLN A 121 12.32 7.10 -6.27
C GLN A 121 12.47 8.26 -7.25
N ARG A 122 12.02 8.12 -8.51
CA ARG A 122 12.00 9.22 -9.48
C ARG A 122 11.19 10.42 -8.98
N VAL A 123 9.98 10.18 -8.46
CA VAL A 123 9.15 11.26 -7.90
C VAL A 123 9.80 11.90 -6.67
N SER A 124 10.43 11.10 -5.80
CA SER A 124 11.17 11.62 -4.64
C SER A 124 12.34 12.52 -5.06
N ASN A 125 13.10 12.11 -6.07
CA ASN A 125 14.21 12.91 -6.61
C ASN A 125 13.70 14.22 -7.23
N GLU A 126 12.59 14.17 -7.97
CA GLU A 126 11.96 15.37 -8.54
C GLU A 126 11.49 16.33 -7.44
N GLN A 127 10.93 15.80 -6.34
CA GLN A 127 10.52 16.59 -5.18
C GLN A 127 11.72 17.29 -4.52
N GLU A 128 12.87 16.62 -4.41
CA GLU A 128 14.11 17.21 -3.90
C GLU A 128 14.60 18.37 -4.79
N ILE A 129 14.49 18.24 -6.11
CA ILE A 129 14.80 19.33 -7.06
C ILE A 129 13.87 20.52 -6.82
N TYR A 130 12.58 20.30 -6.55
CA TYR A 130 11.67 21.41 -6.24
C TYR A 130 12.01 22.09 -4.92
N GLU A 131 12.54 21.38 -3.94
CA GLU A 131 13.00 21.99 -2.69
C GLU A 131 14.21 22.92 -2.93
N GLN A 132 15.09 22.60 -3.89
CA GLN A 132 16.21 23.45 -4.32
C GLN A 132 15.79 24.77 -5.00
N LEU A 133 14.50 24.98 -5.29
CA LEU A 133 14.01 26.29 -5.77
C LEU A 133 14.32 27.43 -4.77
N HIS A 134 14.40 27.13 -3.47
CA HIS A 134 14.79 28.10 -2.45
C HIS A 134 16.23 28.58 -2.66
N ASP A 135 17.15 27.67 -2.99
CA ASP A 135 18.56 28.00 -3.25
C ASP A 135 18.71 28.89 -4.48
N LEU A 136 17.94 28.63 -5.54
CA LEU A 136 17.90 29.50 -6.73
C LEU A 136 17.41 30.91 -6.40
N MET A 137 16.41 31.03 -5.52
CA MET A 137 15.92 32.33 -5.07
C MET A 137 16.96 33.08 -4.23
N GLN A 138 17.72 32.36 -3.40
CA GLN A 138 18.84 32.95 -2.65
C GLN A 138 19.93 33.48 -3.59
N LEU A 139 20.38 32.69 -4.57
CA LEU A 139 21.38 33.13 -5.55
C LEU A 139 20.91 34.36 -6.34
N LYS A 140 19.62 34.42 -6.70
CA LYS A 140 19.03 35.61 -7.34
C LYS A 140 19.11 36.84 -6.45
N GLN A 141 18.86 36.71 -5.15
CA GLN A 141 18.97 37.81 -4.20
C GLN A 141 20.43 38.28 -4.04
N GLU A 142 21.37 37.35 -3.92
CA GLU A 142 22.81 37.66 -3.87
C GLU A 142 23.26 38.41 -5.12
N ASN A 143 22.87 37.96 -6.31
CA ASN A 143 23.19 38.64 -7.57
C ASN A 143 22.58 40.05 -7.66
N SER A 144 21.36 40.24 -7.15
CA SER A 144 20.73 41.56 -7.06
C SER A 144 21.53 42.52 -6.17
N TYR A 145 22.03 42.02 -5.04
CA TYR A 145 22.88 42.78 -4.13
C TYR A 145 24.21 43.18 -4.78
N LEU A 146 24.89 42.24 -5.44
CA LEU A 146 26.11 42.50 -6.21
C LEU A 146 25.87 43.55 -7.30
N THR A 147 24.80 43.39 -8.09
CA THR A 147 24.41 44.35 -9.13
C THR A 147 24.20 45.76 -8.55
N THR A 148 23.58 45.85 -7.38
CA THR A 148 23.35 47.14 -6.69
C THR A 148 24.66 47.80 -6.29
N ILE A 149 25.58 47.06 -5.68
CA ILE A 149 26.91 47.56 -5.32
C ILE A 149 27.67 48.01 -6.56
N THR A 150 27.72 47.18 -7.61
CA THR A 150 28.43 47.50 -8.86
C THR A 150 27.91 48.81 -9.46
N LYS A 151 26.59 49.01 -9.48
CA LYS A 151 25.97 50.27 -9.95
C LYS A 151 26.37 51.47 -9.09
N GLN A 152 26.43 51.30 -7.77
CA GLN A 152 26.81 52.38 -6.84
C GLN A 152 28.28 52.77 -6.97
N ILE A 153 29.19 51.80 -7.18
CA ILE A 153 30.63 52.08 -7.27
C ILE A 153 31.07 52.53 -8.68
N SER A 154 30.29 52.22 -9.72
CA SER A 154 30.64 52.50 -11.12
C SER A 154 31.03 53.96 -11.40
N PRO A 155 30.31 54.98 -10.90
CA PRO A 155 30.68 56.39 -11.12
C PRO A 155 32.05 56.74 -10.51
N TYR A 156 32.40 56.16 -9.36
CA TYR A 156 33.68 56.41 -8.70
C TYR A 156 34.83 55.77 -9.47
N ILE A 157 34.65 54.54 -9.95
CA ILE A 157 35.63 53.85 -10.80
C ILE A 157 35.88 54.65 -12.09
N LEU A 158 34.81 55.12 -12.74
CA LEU A 158 34.92 55.94 -13.96
C LEU A 158 35.64 57.26 -13.71
N SER A 159 35.37 57.91 -12.57
CA SER A 159 36.05 59.14 -12.16
C SER A 159 37.56 58.91 -11.97
N ILE A 160 37.94 57.84 -11.26
CA ILE A 160 39.34 57.46 -11.03
C ILE A 160 40.05 57.13 -12.35
N ALA A 161 39.40 56.36 -13.23
CA ALA A 161 39.97 56.01 -14.54
C ALA A 161 40.28 57.26 -15.38
N LYS A 162 39.37 58.24 -15.40
CA LYS A 162 39.55 59.52 -16.09
C LYS A 162 40.67 60.38 -15.49
N VAL A 163 40.86 60.33 -14.17
CA VAL A 163 41.99 61.01 -13.53
C VAL A 163 43.31 60.30 -13.86
N LYS A 164 43.32 58.97 -13.85
CA LYS A 164 44.51 58.17 -14.19
C LYS A 164 45.00 58.43 -15.63
N GLU A 165 44.08 58.48 -16.60
CA GLU A 165 44.40 58.78 -18.01
C GLU A 165 45.06 60.17 -18.18
N ARG A 166 44.81 61.13 -17.28
CA ARG A 166 45.45 62.45 -17.31
C ARG A 166 46.83 62.48 -16.64
N LEU A 167 47.17 61.45 -15.86
CA LEU A 167 48.38 61.37 -15.06
C LEU A 167 49.45 60.45 -15.68
N GLU A 168 49.05 59.55 -16.58
CA GLU A 168 50.00 58.82 -17.44
C GLU A 168 50.17 59.59 -18.76
N PRO A 169 51.36 60.19 -19.03
CA PRO A 169 51.66 60.89 -20.28
C PRO A 169 51.91 59.94 -21.46
#